data_AF-A0A0D0DBG4-F1
#
_entry.id   AF-A0A0D0DBG4-F1
#
_cell.length_a   1.000
_cell.length_b   1.000
_cell.length_c   1.000
_cell.angle_alpha   90.00
_cell.angle_beta   90.00
_cell.angle_gamma   90.00
#
_symmetry.space_group_name_H-M   'P 1'
#
loop_
_entity.id
_entity.type
_entity.pdbx_description
1 polymer ?
#
loop_
_entity_poly.entity_id
_entity_poly.type
_entity_poly.pdbx_seq_one_letter_code
_entity_poly.pdbx_strand_id
1 'polypeptide(L)'
;FGPATLFSTEHYELFNHVFRLASMYSNHQAPSCDTCQVFAEQNNVKHIITKKWARAELGVIEYMIEHPKQHCLLGLPEATAAKVGECLL
;
A
#
# COMPACT_ATOMS: atom_id res chain seq x y z
N PHE A 1 22.40 23.98 1.38
CA PHE A 1 21.47 24.11 0.24
C PHE A 1 21.03 22.72 -0.18
N GLY A 2 19.85 22.28 0.26
CA GLY A 2 19.24 21.04 -0.21
C GLY A 2 18.65 21.25 -1.61
N PRO A 3 18.48 20.18 -2.42
CA PRO A 3 17.95 20.28 -3.77
C PRO A 3 16.59 20.98 -3.73
N ALA A 4 16.41 21.95 -4.62
CA ALA A 4 15.22 22.80 -4.63
C ALA A 4 13.97 21.93 -4.84
N THR A 5 13.12 21.89 -3.81
CA THR A 5 11.77 21.28 -3.80
C THR A 5 10.89 21.76 -4.96
N LEU A 6 11.31 22.82 -5.65
CA LEU A 6 10.69 23.39 -6.85
C LEU A 6 10.70 22.45 -8.08
N PHE A 7 11.60 21.47 -8.16
CA PHE A 7 11.62 20.49 -9.27
C PHE A 7 10.79 19.23 -8.99
N SER A 8 10.24 19.07 -7.79
CA SER A 8 9.33 17.95 -7.46
C SER A 8 7.86 18.34 -7.48
N THR A 9 7.52 19.61 -7.78
CA THR A 9 6.13 20.09 -7.78
C THR A 9 5.28 19.29 -8.76
N GLU A 10 5.82 18.90 -9.91
CA GLU A 10 5.11 18.05 -10.88
C GLU A 10 4.62 16.74 -10.26
N HIS A 11 5.47 16.03 -9.51
CA HIS A 11 5.06 14.77 -8.86
C HIS A 11 4.02 15.00 -7.76
N TYR A 12 4.16 16.07 -6.97
CA TYR A 12 3.18 16.42 -5.94
C TYR A 12 1.84 16.87 -6.53
N GLU A 13 1.87 17.64 -7.62
CA GLU A 13 0.68 18.12 -8.34
C GLU A 13 -0.04 16.95 -9.02
N LEU A 14 0.69 16.05 -9.67
CA LEU A 14 0.14 14.83 -10.26
C LEU A 14 -0.52 13.94 -9.20
N PHE A 15 0.14 13.74 -8.06
CA PHE A 15 -0.45 12.99 -6.94
C PHE A 15 -1.74 13.64 -6.46
N ASN A 16 -1.72 14.97 -6.22
CA ASN A 16 -2.89 15.71 -5.77
C ASN A 16 -4.03 15.68 -6.80
N HIS A 17 -3.70 15.66 -8.09
CA HIS A 17 -4.68 15.53 -9.16
C HIS A 17 -5.36 14.16 -9.14
N VAL A 18 -4.59 13.07 -9.04
CA VAL A 18 -5.13 11.70 -8.94
C VAL A 18 -5.97 11.53 -7.66
N PHE A 19 -5.49 12.06 -6.53
CA PHE A 19 -6.23 12.03 -5.26
C PHE A 19 -7.58 12.76 -5.36
N ARG A 20 -7.61 13.93 -6.02
CA ARG A 20 -8.85 14.67 -6.25
C ARG A 20 -9.81 13.90 -7.15
N LEU A 21 -9.33 13.26 -8.22
CA LEU A 21 -10.17 12.42 -9.07
C LEU A 21 -10.77 11.25 -8.29
N ALA A 22 -9.96 10.52 -7.51
CA ALA A 22 -10.46 9.44 -6.66
C ALA A 22 -11.53 9.94 -5.66
N SER A 23 -11.36 11.16 -5.14
CA SER A 23 -12.34 11.79 -4.25
C SER A 23 -13.65 12.18 -4.96
N MET A 24 -13.58 12.70 -6.19
CA MET A 24 -14.75 13.12 -6.97
C MET A 24 -15.62 11.94 -7.43
N TYR A 25 -14.99 10.80 -7.72
CA TYR A 25 -15.68 9.58 -8.15
C TYR A 25 -16.04 8.62 -7.00
N SER A 26 -15.72 8.98 -5.76
CA SER A 26 -16.18 8.25 -4.58
C SER A 26 -17.68 8.46 -4.37
N ASN A 27 -18.34 7.45 -3.79
CA ASN A 27 -19.78 7.46 -3.51
C ASN A 27 -20.23 8.45 -2.42
N HIS A 28 -19.41 9.44 -2.02
CA HIS A 28 -19.64 10.46 -0.97
C HIS A 28 -20.00 9.93 0.45
N GLN A 29 -20.38 8.67 0.60
CA GLN A 29 -20.72 8.03 1.86
C GLN A 29 -19.48 7.54 2.62
N ALA A 30 -18.42 7.15 1.91
CA ALA A 30 -17.17 6.69 2.49
C ALA A 30 -15.93 7.08 1.64
N PRO A 31 -15.67 8.39 1.43
CA PRO A 31 -14.63 8.86 0.52
C PRO A 31 -13.20 8.48 0.89
N SER A 32 -12.91 8.31 2.18
CA SER A 32 -11.62 7.77 2.62
C SER A 32 -11.44 6.31 2.23
N CYS A 33 -12.47 5.47 2.44
CA CYS A 33 -12.43 4.06 2.10
C CYS A 33 -12.30 3.83 0.60
N ASP A 34 -13.11 4.52 -0.21
CA ASP A 34 -13.08 4.41 -1.67
C ASP A 34 -11.72 4.84 -2.23
N THR A 35 -11.17 5.94 -1.72
CA THR A 35 -9.85 6.42 -2.12
C THR A 35 -8.77 5.42 -1.73
N CYS A 36 -8.78 4.90 -0.50
CA CYS A 36 -7.85 3.86 -0.06
C CYS A 36 -7.93 2.61 -0.95
N GLN A 37 -9.13 2.19 -1.34
CA GLN A 37 -9.33 1.05 -2.23
C GLN A 37 -8.71 1.31 -3.62
N VAL A 38 -8.97 2.46 -4.23
CA VAL A 38 -8.39 2.84 -5.54
C VAL A 38 -6.86 2.82 -5.50
N PHE A 39 -6.25 3.37 -4.44
CA PHE A 39 -4.79 3.35 -4.30
C PHE A 39 -4.24 1.94 -4.05
N ALA A 40 -4.96 1.09 -3.31
CA ALA A 40 -4.58 -0.30 -3.12
C ALA A 40 -4.62 -1.07 -4.45
N GLU A 41 -5.64 -0.86 -5.28
CA GLU A 41 -5.76 -1.46 -6.61
C GLU A 41 -4.64 -1.01 -7.55
N GLN A 42 -4.31 0.28 -7.58
CA GLN A 42 -3.17 0.80 -8.35
C GLN A 42 -1.84 0.19 -7.90
N ASN A 43 -1.65 0.03 -6.58
CA ASN A 43 -0.46 -0.61 -6.03
C ASN A 43 -0.39 -2.10 -6.42
N ASN A 44 -1.51 -2.80 -6.44
CA ASN A 44 -1.59 -4.18 -6.91
C ASN A 44 -1.21 -4.31 -8.39
N VAL A 45 -1.72 -3.42 -9.25
CA VAL A 45 -1.35 -3.38 -10.68
C VAL A 45 0.15 -3.16 -10.84
N LYS A 46 0.72 -2.19 -10.11
CA LYS A 46 2.16 -1.95 -10.10
C LYS A 46 2.94 -3.20 -9.68
N HIS A 47 2.50 -3.91 -8.65
CA HIS A 47 3.13 -5.15 -8.20
C HIS A 47 3.06 -6.27 -9.25
N ILE A 48 1.92 -6.45 -9.91
CA ILE A 48 1.74 -7.45 -10.96
C ILE A 48 2.68 -7.17 -12.14
N ILE A 49 2.75 -5.91 -12.58
CA ILE A 49 3.58 -5.50 -13.72
C ILE A 49 5.07 -5.62 -13.40
N THR A 50 5.47 -5.16 -12.20
CA THR A 50 6.89 -5.16 -11.81
C THR A 50 7.39 -6.51 -11.28
N LYS A 51 6.48 -7.43 -10.91
CA LYS A 51 6.75 -8.73 -10.28
C LYS A 51 7.68 -8.65 -9.06
N LYS A 52 7.74 -7.48 -8.41
CA LYS A 52 8.59 -7.24 -7.23
C LYS A 52 7.71 -7.18 -6.00
N TRP A 53 7.80 -8.24 -5.19
CA TRP A 53 7.27 -8.27 -3.84
C TRP A 53 8.39 -7.95 -2.87
N ALA A 54 8.25 -6.87 -2.10
CA ALA A 54 9.15 -6.56 -1.01
C ALA A 54 8.61 -7.22 0.27
N ARG A 55 9.42 -8.08 0.89
CA ARG A 55 9.11 -8.60 2.22
C ARG A 55 9.33 -7.47 3.24
N ALA A 56 8.46 -7.39 4.25
CA ALA A 56 8.67 -6.50 5.38
C ALA A 56 10.02 -6.80 6.05
N GLU A 57 10.68 -5.75 6.55
CA GLU A 57 11.94 -5.87 7.28
C GLU A 57 11.78 -6.71 8.54
N LEU A 58 12.86 -7.35 9.00
CA LEU A 58 12.84 -8.24 10.16
C LEU A 58 12.25 -7.58 11.40
N GLY A 59 12.59 -6.31 11.67
CA GLY A 59 12.05 -5.57 12.81
C GLY A 59 10.54 -5.34 12.73
N VAL A 60 9.96 -5.25 11.53
CA VAL A 60 8.50 -5.16 11.36
C VAL A 60 7.86 -6.51 11.68
N ILE A 61 8.48 -7.62 11.28
CA ILE A 61 7.99 -8.97 11.58
C ILE A 61 8.06 -9.23 13.09
N GLU A 62 9.19 -8.92 13.73
CA GLU A 62 9.38 -9.06 15.18
C GLU A 62 8.35 -8.24 15.96
N TYR A 63 8.15 -6.97 15.59
CA TYR A 63 7.15 -6.10 16.21
C TYR A 63 5.73 -6.67 16.11
N MET A 64 5.37 -7.23 14.95
CA MET A 64 4.04 -7.83 14.72
C MET A 64 3.84 -9.11 15.55
N ILE A 65 4.91 -9.87 15.82
CA ILE A 65 4.87 -11.03 16.72
C ILE A 65 4.69 -10.58 18.17
N GLU A 66 5.40 -9.53 18.59
CA GLU A 66 5.31 -8.98 19.95
C GLU A 66 3.94 -8.34 20.26
N HIS A 67 3.25 -7.82 19.24
CA HIS A 67 2.00 -7.06 19.38
C HIS A 67 0.81 -7.73 18.66
N PRO A 68 0.25 -8.82 19.21
CA PRO A 68 -0.81 -9.60 18.55
C PRO A 68 -2.11 -8.81 18.33
N LYS A 69 -2.36 -7.75 19.11
CA LYS A 69 -3.50 -6.86 18.89
C LYS A 69 -3.40 -6.11 17.56
N GLN A 70 -2.20 -5.65 17.20
CA GLN A 70 -1.97 -4.94 15.94
C GLN A 70 -2.01 -5.91 14.76
N HIS A 71 -1.47 -7.12 14.96
CA HIS A 71 -1.61 -8.21 14.01
C HIS A 71 -3.09 -8.51 13.70
N CYS A 72 -3.95 -8.56 14.72
CA CYS A 72 -5.39 -8.74 14.58
C CYS A 72 -6.08 -7.56 13.87
N LEU A 73 -5.72 -6.32 14.21
CA LEU A 73 -6.29 -5.12 13.57
C LEU A 73 -5.96 -5.03 12.07
N LEU A 74 -4.79 -5.52 11.66
CA LEU A 74 -4.38 -5.56 10.27
C LEU A 74 -5.02 -6.71 9.48
N GLY A 75 -5.75 -7.61 10.14
CA GLY A 75 -6.37 -8.78 9.52
C GLY A 75 -5.35 -9.71 8.86
N LEU A 76 -4.09 -9.65 9.29
CA LEU A 76 -3.05 -10.52 8.76
C LEU A 76 -3.34 -11.96 9.22
N PRO A 77 -3.25 -12.96 8.32
CA PRO A 77 -3.36 -14.34 8.74
C PRO A 77 -2.23 -14.61 9.74
N GLU A 78 -2.54 -15.27 10.88
CA GLU A 78 -1.49 -15.74 11.78
C GLU A 78 -0.46 -16.48 10.94
N ALA A 79 0.81 -16.14 11.15
CA ALA A 79 1.94 -16.61 10.36
C ALA A 79 2.01 -18.14 10.38
N THR A 80 1.16 -18.75 9.57
CA THR A 80 1.23 -20.14 9.21
C THR A 80 2.41 -20.18 8.27
N ALA A 81 3.36 -21.06 8.53
CA ALA A 81 4.50 -21.32 7.67
C ALA A 81 4.00 -21.83 6.30
N ALA A 82 3.43 -20.94 5.50
CA ALA A 82 3.08 -21.20 4.13
C ALA A 82 4.41 -21.40 3.41
N LYS A 83 4.62 -22.63 2.95
CA LYS A 83 5.77 -22.98 2.11
C LYS A 83 5.80 -22.00 0.95
N VAL A 84 6.80 -21.13 0.96
CA VAL A 84 7.11 -20.27 -0.17
C VAL A 84 7.51 -21.19 -1.31
N GLY A 85 6.65 -21.30 -2.30
CA GLY A 85 6.92 -22.01 -3.53
C GLY A 85 5.90 -23.10 -3.84
N GLU A 86 4.74 -22.70 -4.33
CA GLU A 86 4.13 -23.33 -5.51
C GLU A 86 3.57 -22.19 -6.36
N CYS A 87 4.46 -21.64 -7.19
CA CYS A 87 4.07 -20.88 -8.36
C CYS A 87 3.33 -21.87 -9.26
N LEU A 88 1.99 -21.93 -9.17
CA LEU A 88 1.20 -22.67 -10.15
C LEU A 88 1.16 -21.84 -11.43
N LEU A 89 1.76 -22.43 -12.46
CA LEU A 89 1.55 -22.15 -13.88
C LEU A 89 0.06 -22.22 -14.22
#